data_AF-A0AAU3W4J8-F1
#
_entry.id   AF-A0AAU3W4J8-F1
#
_cell.length_a   1.000
_cell.length_b   1.000
_cell.length_c   1.000
_cell.angle_alpha   90.00
_cell.angle_beta   90.00
_cell.angle_gamma   90.00
#
_symmetry.space_group_name_H-M   'P 1'
#
loop_
_entity.id
_entity.type
_entity.pdbx_description
1 polymer ?
#
loop_
_entity_poly.entity_id
_entity_poly.type
_entity_poly.pdbx_seq_one_letter_code
_entity_poly.pdbx_strand_id
1 'polypeptide(L)'
;MTSCTSTSSTSENSEGRESATARQFELLVSKQNGYYYHPFLRQEPAGPAAQSYALRTLSELGRDPKTSIASADVASLRREALETSSLWGRDWLIPLRRAGAGGALDKGDAVDVNKTRTKGGWYVDSALGKDGDPARLGATWAALEVLDALGRLQDLPSADRATTVAWLHSLAGKSKALDRGSALARSLQLLKEPVPAALTRIGVPRTDDFADLTPDARATRLEDTYSYVLIQEAAGKRSAVNRQVWEPVLRDGAKTLPYEQLYRLVHVLKAAGSPKSVFAPVLKRLDDARLDDGTVRDPDAYIGNPDASLFVQRLRALAGWSRRDPALLAALEREEKSPDASQEGAERLNRAALRKVTAGGDTSEPARQLCADPQVLPATVTEQNATQWQRTTLNCVDAGVTAGAPKIGAWSLDTPDRVVAAATVAVGLADSDRSGSIPSWITAEALKPWAQNPDRFTSVYQYALVVRAYLLAGGALDVTLREALGRGITPYKGCPGLPNLYQVGGGDTACDLKTTWSVWTLDRQLHGAMGWLPAGTPRNGK
;
A
#
# COMPACT_ATOMS: atom_id res chain seq x y z
N MET A 1 -36.73 38.94 56.51
CA MET A 1 -35.89 37.76 56.23
C MET A 1 -36.51 37.08 55.03
N THR A 2 -35.85 37.19 53.88
CA THR A 2 -36.45 37.10 52.54
C THR A 2 -35.63 36.13 51.68
N SER A 3 -36.31 35.11 51.16
CA SER A 3 -36.26 34.50 49.81
C SER A 3 -34.96 34.31 48.98
N CYS A 4 -34.81 33.06 48.49
CA CYS A 4 -34.42 32.54 47.16
C CYS A 4 -33.03 32.68 46.48
N THR A 5 -32.64 31.52 45.92
CA THR A 5 -31.90 31.21 44.65
C THR A 5 -30.40 31.45 44.51
N SER A 6 -29.66 30.36 44.20
CA SER A 6 -28.94 30.22 42.92
C SER A 6 -28.36 28.80 42.72
N THR A 7 -28.75 28.21 41.60
CA THR A 7 -28.18 27.07 40.86
C THR A 7 -26.69 27.24 40.56
N SER A 8 -25.90 26.18 40.66
CA SER A 8 -24.66 26.04 39.86
C SER A 8 -24.55 24.63 39.31
N SER A 9 -24.93 24.52 38.05
CA SER A 9 -24.57 23.48 37.10
C SER A 9 -23.07 23.17 37.11
N THR A 10 -22.71 21.95 37.45
CA THR A 10 -21.45 21.33 37.01
C THR A 10 -21.78 20.30 35.94
N SER A 11 -22.12 20.83 34.76
CA SER A 11 -22.19 20.10 33.50
C SER A 11 -21.06 20.61 32.61
N GLU A 12 -19.83 20.19 32.86
CA GLU A 12 -18.71 20.36 31.93
C GLU A 12 -17.51 19.53 32.45
N ASN A 13 -16.87 18.77 31.55
CA ASN A 13 -15.72 17.87 31.75
C ASN A 13 -16.00 16.36 31.87
N SER A 14 -16.87 15.83 31.01
CA SER A 14 -16.64 14.50 30.43
C SER A 14 -16.37 14.63 28.92
N GLU A 15 -15.27 15.28 28.54
CA GLU A 15 -14.64 14.99 27.25
C GLU A 15 -14.17 13.53 27.33
N GLY A 16 -15.07 12.62 26.92
CA GLY A 16 -14.83 11.19 26.98
C GLY A 16 -13.59 10.86 26.16
N ARG A 17 -12.54 10.39 26.83
CA ARG A 17 -11.40 9.74 26.17
C ARG A 17 -11.97 8.73 25.18
N GLU A 18 -11.66 8.93 23.90
CA GLU A 18 -12.03 7.95 22.88
C GLU A 18 -11.56 6.57 23.31
N SER A 19 -12.47 5.60 23.21
CA SER A 19 -12.19 4.19 23.52
C SER A 19 -10.89 3.78 22.83
N ALA A 20 -10.06 2.98 23.52
CA ALA A 20 -8.84 2.43 22.91
C ALA A 20 -9.13 1.69 21.60
N THR A 21 -10.33 1.14 21.46
CA THR A 21 -10.85 0.53 20.23
C THR A 21 -11.03 1.54 19.09
N ALA A 22 -11.49 2.76 19.37
CA ALA A 22 -11.68 3.80 18.35
C ALA A 22 -10.33 4.31 17.81
N ARG A 23 -9.34 4.43 18.71
CA ARG A 23 -7.98 4.88 18.38
C ARG A 23 -7.21 3.94 17.46
N GLN A 24 -7.65 2.68 17.29
CA GLN A 24 -7.01 1.77 16.33
C GLN A 24 -7.04 2.31 14.89
N PHE A 25 -8.03 3.15 14.54
CA PHE A 25 -8.11 3.77 13.22
C PHE A 25 -7.06 4.86 12.98
N GLU A 26 -6.43 5.42 14.02
CA GLU A 26 -5.32 6.38 13.87
C GLU A 26 -4.13 5.74 13.12
N LEU A 27 -3.96 4.42 13.24
CA LEU A 27 -2.95 3.66 12.50
C LEU A 27 -3.22 3.64 10.98
N LEU A 28 -4.46 3.90 10.57
CA LEU A 28 -4.90 3.90 9.18
C LEU A 28 -4.88 5.30 8.55
N VAL A 29 -4.39 6.33 9.24
CA VAL A 29 -4.27 7.66 8.66
C VAL A 29 -3.01 7.74 7.79
N SER A 30 -3.22 8.04 6.50
CA SER A 30 -2.14 8.28 5.55
C SER A 30 -1.38 9.55 5.93
N LYS A 31 -0.06 9.43 6.07
CA LYS A 31 0.81 10.60 6.28
C LYS A 31 0.96 11.46 5.03
N GLN A 32 0.65 10.91 3.85
CA GLN A 32 0.82 11.62 2.58
C GLN A 32 -0.33 12.58 2.31
N ASN A 33 -1.58 12.12 2.46
CA ASN A 33 -2.74 12.93 2.11
C ASN A 33 -3.71 13.20 3.27
N GLY A 34 -3.57 12.49 4.40
CA GLY A 34 -4.41 12.67 5.59
C GLY A 34 -5.72 11.88 5.58
N TYR A 35 -6.01 11.13 4.51
CA TYR A 35 -7.15 10.21 4.47
C TYR A 35 -6.88 8.91 5.22
N TYR A 36 -7.93 8.16 5.52
CA TYR A 36 -7.77 6.76 5.92
C TYR A 36 -7.45 5.90 4.70
N TYR A 37 -6.59 4.89 4.86
CA TYR A 37 -6.27 3.89 3.84
C TYR A 37 -6.78 2.50 4.25
N HIS A 38 -6.93 1.59 3.29
CA HIS A 38 -7.41 0.23 3.59
C HIS A 38 -6.35 -0.57 4.38
N PRO A 39 -6.74 -1.31 5.45
CA PRO A 39 -5.80 -2.01 6.31
C PRO A 39 -4.93 -3.05 5.63
N PHE A 40 -5.41 -3.70 4.56
CA PHE A 40 -4.65 -4.70 3.81
C PHE A 40 -3.34 -4.15 3.24
N LEU A 41 -3.31 -2.86 2.88
CA LEU A 41 -2.10 -2.19 2.40
C LEU A 41 -0.97 -2.34 3.43
N ARG A 42 -1.25 -2.38 4.75
CA ARG A 42 -0.23 -2.53 5.81
C ARG A 42 0.59 -3.83 5.70
N GLN A 43 0.08 -4.81 4.97
CA GLN A 43 0.73 -6.09 4.72
C GLN A 43 1.32 -6.17 3.30
N GLU A 44 1.17 -5.13 2.48
CA GLU A 44 1.74 -5.11 1.15
C GLU A 44 3.25 -4.85 1.20
N PRO A 45 4.05 -5.73 0.56
CA PRO A 45 5.47 -5.47 0.39
C PRO A 45 5.68 -4.27 -0.53
N ALA A 46 6.75 -3.52 -0.30
CA ALA A 46 7.22 -2.55 -1.30
C ALA A 46 7.50 -3.22 -2.65
N GLY A 47 7.42 -2.43 -3.72
CA GLY A 47 7.81 -2.88 -5.07
C GLY A 47 9.29 -3.31 -5.17
N PRO A 48 9.69 -3.97 -6.26
CA PRO A 48 10.97 -4.68 -6.37
C PRO A 48 12.20 -3.78 -6.18
N ALA A 49 12.20 -2.56 -6.72
CA ALA A 49 13.31 -1.61 -6.54
C ALA A 49 13.46 -1.19 -5.07
N ALA A 50 12.33 -0.86 -4.42
CA ALA A 50 12.29 -0.44 -3.03
C ALA A 50 12.73 -1.58 -2.08
N GLN A 51 12.28 -2.83 -2.33
CA GLN A 51 12.78 -4.01 -1.63
C GLN A 51 14.29 -4.16 -1.77
N SER A 52 14.79 -4.01 -3.01
CA SER A 52 16.21 -4.13 -3.29
C SER A 52 17.05 -3.20 -2.43
N TYR A 53 16.71 -1.91 -2.43
CA TYR A 53 17.45 -0.90 -1.67
C TYR A 53 17.32 -1.08 -0.15
N ALA A 54 16.15 -1.46 0.35
CA ALA A 54 15.97 -1.73 1.77
C ALA A 54 16.82 -2.93 2.24
N LEU A 55 16.80 -4.04 1.50
CA LEU A 55 17.60 -5.23 1.79
C LEU A 55 19.10 -4.96 1.63
N ARG A 56 19.52 -4.21 0.59
CA ARG A 56 20.92 -3.77 0.42
C ARG A 56 21.38 -2.94 1.62
N THR A 57 20.54 -2.01 2.08
CA THR A 57 20.85 -1.17 3.26
C THR A 57 21.04 -2.02 4.52
N LEU A 58 20.16 -3.01 4.77
CA LEU A 58 20.29 -3.94 5.89
C LEU A 58 21.61 -4.73 5.81
N SER A 59 21.91 -5.30 4.64
CA SER A 59 23.17 -6.03 4.39
C SER A 59 24.39 -5.15 4.58
N GLU A 60 24.35 -3.92 4.09
CA GLU A 60 25.43 -2.97 4.23
C GLU A 60 25.70 -2.58 5.69
N LEU A 61 24.66 -2.53 6.52
CA LEU A 61 24.75 -2.29 7.96
C LEU A 61 25.08 -3.56 8.77
N GLY A 62 25.41 -4.67 8.10
CA GLY A 62 25.86 -5.92 8.72
C GLY A 62 24.74 -6.83 9.21
N ARG A 63 23.51 -6.65 8.71
CA ARG A 63 22.42 -7.63 8.90
C ARG A 63 22.45 -8.66 7.78
N ASP A 64 21.98 -9.87 8.07
CA ASP A 64 21.74 -10.91 7.05
C ASP A 64 20.22 -11.10 6.90
N PRO A 65 19.55 -10.25 6.11
CA PRO A 65 18.09 -10.31 6.01
C PRO A 65 17.65 -11.64 5.38
N LYS A 66 16.64 -12.27 5.98
CA LYS A 66 15.99 -13.50 5.46
C LYS A 66 14.55 -13.22 5.08
N THR A 67 14.03 -13.99 4.13
CA THR A 67 12.63 -13.93 3.74
C THR A 67 12.04 -15.32 3.54
N SER A 68 10.76 -15.46 3.89
CA SER A 68 9.90 -16.62 3.65
C SER A 68 8.69 -16.24 2.77
N ILE A 69 8.83 -15.20 1.95
CA ILE A 69 7.81 -14.76 1.00
C ILE A 69 7.34 -15.94 0.13
N ALA A 70 6.03 -16.01 -0.13
CA ALA A 70 5.45 -17.11 -0.89
C ALA A 70 5.87 -17.05 -2.37
N SER A 71 6.01 -18.22 -3.00
CA SER A 71 6.48 -18.31 -4.40
C SER A 71 5.60 -17.54 -5.40
N ALA A 72 4.30 -17.41 -5.13
CA ALA A 72 3.39 -16.63 -5.96
C ALA A 72 3.71 -15.13 -5.92
N ASP A 73 4.03 -14.61 -4.72
CA ASP A 73 4.39 -13.20 -4.52
C ASP A 73 5.77 -12.90 -5.09
N VAL A 74 6.73 -13.84 -4.98
CA VAL A 74 8.03 -13.74 -5.67
C VAL A 74 7.84 -13.67 -7.18
N ALA A 75 6.96 -14.50 -7.75
CA ALA A 75 6.65 -14.47 -9.17
C ALA A 75 5.99 -13.15 -9.61
N SER A 76 5.15 -12.56 -8.76
CA SER A 76 4.54 -11.24 -8.98
C SER A 76 5.60 -10.13 -8.97
N LEU A 77 6.42 -10.04 -7.92
CA LEU A 77 7.52 -9.07 -7.81
C LEU A 77 8.52 -9.20 -8.97
N ARG A 78 8.84 -10.44 -9.35
CA ARG A 78 9.71 -10.71 -10.50
C ARG A 78 9.10 -10.19 -11.80
N ARG A 79 7.81 -10.40 -12.02
CA ARG A 79 7.12 -9.91 -13.22
C ARG A 79 7.17 -8.39 -13.28
N GLU A 80 6.78 -7.71 -12.20
CA GLU A 80 6.80 -6.24 -12.10
C GLU A 80 8.21 -5.67 -12.36
N ALA A 81 9.23 -6.30 -11.78
CA ALA A 81 10.62 -5.88 -11.98
C ALA A 81 11.03 -5.96 -13.46
N LEU A 82 10.73 -7.08 -14.11
CA LEU A 82 11.10 -7.35 -15.51
C LEU A 82 10.27 -6.55 -16.52
N GLU A 83 9.04 -6.20 -16.18
CA GLU A 83 8.21 -5.27 -16.97
C GLU A 83 8.76 -3.84 -16.91
N THR A 84 9.32 -3.45 -15.76
CA THR A 84 9.95 -2.13 -15.59
C THR A 84 11.26 -2.01 -16.35
N SER A 85 12.14 -3.00 -16.23
CA SER A 85 13.45 -3.01 -16.89
C SER A 85 14.01 -4.42 -16.95
N SER A 86 14.51 -4.80 -18.13
CA SER A 86 15.04 -6.15 -18.34
C SER A 86 16.34 -6.41 -17.58
N LEU A 87 17.18 -5.39 -17.35
CA LEU A 87 18.47 -5.53 -16.66
C LEU A 87 18.43 -4.99 -15.24
N TRP A 88 17.96 -3.76 -15.01
CA TRP A 88 17.81 -3.22 -13.65
C TRP A 88 16.76 -3.99 -12.85
N GLY A 89 15.68 -4.46 -13.48
CA GLY A 89 14.72 -5.34 -12.81
C GLY A 89 15.39 -6.60 -12.25
N ARG A 90 16.32 -7.21 -12.99
CA ARG A 90 17.10 -8.37 -12.50
C ARG A 90 18.08 -7.99 -11.40
N ASP A 91 18.75 -6.84 -11.51
CA ASP A 91 19.63 -6.31 -10.46
C ASP A 91 18.86 -6.07 -9.14
N TRP A 92 17.62 -5.59 -9.24
CA TRP A 92 16.77 -5.36 -8.08
C TRP A 92 16.38 -6.66 -7.37
N LEU A 93 16.30 -7.78 -8.08
CA LEU A 93 15.96 -9.09 -7.51
C LEU A 93 17.14 -9.79 -6.80
N ILE A 94 18.39 -9.29 -6.97
CA ILE A 94 19.59 -9.88 -6.35
C ILE A 94 19.46 -9.97 -4.81
N PRO A 95 19.08 -8.92 -4.07
CA PRO A 95 18.99 -8.99 -2.61
C PRO A 95 17.89 -9.94 -2.14
N LEU A 96 16.75 -10.03 -2.84
CA LEU A 96 15.68 -10.98 -2.52
C LEU A 96 16.18 -12.43 -2.68
N ARG A 97 16.89 -12.73 -3.77
CA ARG A 97 17.53 -14.04 -3.95
C ARG A 97 18.51 -14.35 -2.80
N ARG A 98 19.35 -13.39 -2.42
CA ARG A 98 20.31 -13.56 -1.31
C ARG A 98 19.62 -13.78 0.04
N ALA A 99 18.45 -13.16 0.23
CA ALA A 99 17.62 -13.34 1.42
C ALA A 99 16.87 -14.68 1.47
N GLY A 100 16.91 -15.48 0.40
CA GLY A 100 16.30 -16.82 0.35
C GLY A 100 15.01 -16.94 -0.46
N ALA A 101 14.58 -15.87 -1.15
CA ALA A 101 13.41 -15.93 -2.03
C ALA A 101 13.69 -16.80 -3.26
N GLY A 102 13.23 -18.06 -3.22
CA GLY A 102 13.35 -18.99 -4.35
C GLY A 102 12.59 -18.48 -5.57
N GLY A 103 13.21 -18.57 -6.76
CA GLY A 103 12.61 -18.12 -8.02
C GLY A 103 12.70 -16.62 -8.29
N ALA A 104 13.25 -15.80 -7.38
CA ALA A 104 13.45 -14.38 -7.63
C ALA A 104 14.45 -14.14 -8.79
N LEU A 105 15.56 -14.89 -8.81
CA LEU A 105 16.56 -14.85 -9.87
C LEU A 105 17.18 -16.25 -10.02
N ASP A 106 17.31 -16.74 -11.25
CA ASP A 106 17.74 -18.11 -11.54
C ASP A 106 18.81 -18.19 -12.65
N LYS A 107 19.23 -19.43 -13.00
CA LYS A 107 20.25 -19.64 -14.02
C LYS A 107 19.80 -19.22 -15.43
N GLY A 108 18.49 -19.26 -15.71
CA GLY A 108 17.90 -18.77 -16.95
C GLY A 108 18.09 -17.27 -17.12
N ASP A 109 18.09 -16.49 -16.03
CA ASP A 109 18.36 -15.06 -16.09
C ASP A 109 19.75 -14.72 -16.63
N ALA A 110 20.77 -15.51 -16.28
CA ALA A 110 22.11 -15.30 -16.85
C ALA A 110 22.11 -15.49 -18.38
N VAL A 111 21.32 -16.45 -18.87
CA VAL A 111 21.18 -16.70 -20.32
C VAL A 111 20.47 -15.52 -20.97
N ASP A 112 19.40 -15.02 -20.37
CA ASP A 112 18.64 -13.88 -20.91
C ASP A 112 19.43 -12.58 -20.89
N VAL A 113 20.18 -12.31 -19.81
CA VAL A 113 21.11 -11.18 -19.75
C VAL A 113 22.14 -11.26 -20.89
N ASN A 114 22.75 -12.42 -21.10
CA ASN A 114 23.73 -12.59 -22.18
C ASN A 114 23.15 -12.37 -23.59
N LYS A 115 21.87 -12.68 -23.82
CA LYS A 115 21.20 -12.39 -25.11
C LYS A 115 21.09 -10.89 -25.40
N THR A 116 21.12 -10.04 -24.38
CA THR A 116 21.06 -8.57 -24.55
C THR A 116 22.42 -7.95 -24.89
N ARG A 117 23.50 -8.74 -24.89
CA ARG A 117 24.83 -8.27 -25.23
C ARG A 117 24.96 -8.04 -26.74
N THR A 118 25.53 -6.90 -27.10
CA THR A 118 25.80 -6.55 -28.50
C THR A 118 27.20 -6.96 -28.94
N LYS A 119 27.42 -7.04 -30.25
CA LYS A 119 28.77 -7.25 -30.83
C LYS A 119 29.76 -6.14 -30.45
N GLY A 120 29.28 -4.96 -30.08
CA GLY A 120 30.10 -3.83 -29.65
C GLY A 120 30.59 -3.91 -28.21
N GLY A 121 30.16 -4.91 -27.43
CA GLY A 121 30.65 -5.17 -26.08
C GLY A 121 29.79 -4.61 -24.95
N TRP A 122 28.73 -3.86 -25.24
CA TRP A 122 27.77 -3.38 -24.24
C TRP A 122 26.46 -4.17 -24.25
N TYR A 123 25.71 -4.05 -23.17
CA TYR A 123 24.37 -4.62 -23.01
C TYR A 123 23.30 -3.57 -23.31
N VAL A 124 22.10 -4.02 -23.71
CA VAL A 124 20.99 -3.14 -24.08
C VAL A 124 19.79 -3.43 -23.19
N ASP A 125 19.19 -2.36 -22.68
CA ASP A 125 17.90 -2.39 -22.00
C ASP A 125 16.95 -1.41 -22.68
N SER A 126 15.82 -1.90 -23.17
CA SER A 126 14.82 -1.07 -23.86
C SER A 126 14.20 -0.01 -22.95
N ALA A 127 14.18 -0.24 -21.63
CA ALA A 127 13.64 0.69 -20.65
C ALA A 127 14.45 1.99 -20.52
N LEU A 128 15.74 1.98 -20.90
CA LEU A 128 16.65 3.14 -20.73
C LEU A 128 16.63 4.13 -21.91
N GLY A 129 15.74 3.94 -22.89
CA GLY A 129 15.60 4.85 -24.05
C GLY A 129 16.69 4.69 -25.12
N LYS A 130 16.73 5.63 -26.09
CA LYS A 130 17.51 5.52 -27.33
C LYS A 130 19.04 5.55 -27.13
N ASP A 131 19.72 4.80 -28.00
CA ASP A 131 21.16 4.60 -28.20
C ASP A 131 22.11 5.75 -27.81
N GLY A 132 22.51 5.79 -26.54
CA GLY A 132 23.58 6.65 -26.05
C GLY A 132 24.47 5.93 -25.04
N ASP A 133 25.73 6.39 -24.92
CA ASP A 133 26.68 5.87 -23.94
C ASP A 133 26.13 5.80 -22.50
N PRO A 134 25.27 6.72 -22.00
CA PRO A 134 24.71 6.62 -20.65
C PRO A 134 23.82 5.39 -20.46
N ALA A 135 22.88 5.16 -21.39
CA ALA A 135 21.99 4.00 -21.34
C ALA A 135 22.79 2.69 -21.47
N ARG A 136 23.79 2.66 -22.36
CA ARG A 136 24.67 1.50 -22.56
C ARG A 136 25.53 1.19 -21.34
N LEU A 137 26.06 2.23 -20.67
CA LEU A 137 26.84 2.07 -19.44
C LEU A 137 25.95 1.57 -18.30
N GLY A 138 24.76 2.16 -18.12
CA GLY A 138 23.80 1.72 -17.09
C GLY A 138 23.37 0.26 -17.30
N ALA A 139 22.98 -0.09 -18.53
CA ALA A 139 22.63 -1.47 -18.90
C ALA A 139 23.79 -2.45 -18.68
N THR A 140 25.01 -2.07 -19.08
CA THR A 140 26.20 -2.91 -18.92
C THR A 140 26.54 -3.12 -17.45
N TRP A 141 26.45 -2.08 -16.62
CA TRP A 141 26.66 -2.22 -15.19
C TRP A 141 25.64 -3.19 -14.58
N ALA A 142 24.35 -2.99 -14.80
CA ALA A 142 23.30 -3.87 -14.27
C ALA A 142 23.50 -5.33 -14.73
N ALA A 143 23.81 -5.56 -16.00
CA ALA A 143 24.09 -6.89 -16.53
C ALA A 143 25.27 -7.57 -15.82
N LEU A 144 26.37 -6.85 -15.58
CA LEU A 144 27.55 -7.40 -14.92
C LEU A 144 27.29 -7.73 -13.45
N GLU A 145 26.52 -6.91 -12.72
CA GLU A 145 26.09 -7.20 -11.33
C GLU A 145 25.22 -8.47 -11.27
N VAL A 146 24.29 -8.63 -12.22
CA VAL A 146 23.44 -9.83 -12.30
C VAL A 146 24.27 -11.08 -12.59
N LEU A 147 25.19 -11.01 -13.57
CA LEU A 147 26.08 -12.13 -13.89
C LEU A 147 27.02 -12.47 -12.72
N ASP A 148 27.53 -11.48 -12.00
CA ASP A 148 28.36 -11.68 -10.81
C ASP A 148 27.55 -12.37 -9.70
N ALA A 149 26.36 -11.84 -9.40
CA ALA A 149 25.49 -12.41 -8.38
C ALA A 149 25.11 -13.87 -8.70
N LEU A 150 24.91 -14.23 -9.96
CA LEU A 150 24.63 -15.59 -10.41
C LEU A 150 25.88 -16.48 -10.49
N GLY A 151 27.08 -15.95 -10.23
CA GLY A 151 28.34 -16.67 -10.32
C GLY A 151 28.73 -17.01 -11.77
N ARG A 152 28.21 -16.27 -12.74
CA ARG A 152 28.39 -16.50 -14.19
C ARG A 152 29.29 -15.47 -14.87
N LEU A 153 29.76 -14.45 -14.13
CA LEU A 153 30.62 -13.41 -14.71
C LEU A 153 31.93 -13.97 -15.26
N GLN A 154 32.51 -14.97 -14.60
CA GLN A 154 33.74 -15.64 -15.05
C GLN A 154 33.53 -16.58 -16.24
N ASP A 155 32.28 -16.93 -16.55
CA ASP A 155 31.92 -17.79 -17.67
C ASP A 155 31.77 -17.00 -18.98
N LEU A 156 31.91 -15.68 -18.95
CA LEU A 156 31.93 -14.86 -20.15
C LEU A 156 33.08 -15.29 -21.06
N PRO A 157 32.84 -15.58 -22.35
CA PRO A 157 33.90 -15.91 -23.29
C PRO A 157 35.00 -14.85 -23.29
N SER A 158 36.27 -15.25 -23.31
CA SER A 158 37.41 -14.32 -23.22
C SER A 158 37.37 -13.23 -24.29
N ALA A 159 36.94 -13.56 -25.51
CA ALA A 159 36.77 -12.60 -26.60
C ALA A 159 35.67 -11.57 -26.31
N ASP A 160 34.58 -12.02 -25.68
CA ASP A 160 33.47 -11.15 -25.31
C ASP A 160 33.86 -10.21 -24.17
N ARG A 161 34.52 -10.75 -23.14
CA ARG A 161 35.10 -9.95 -22.05
C ARG A 161 36.07 -8.90 -22.59
N ALA A 162 36.99 -9.29 -23.48
CA ALA A 162 37.95 -8.37 -24.08
C ALA A 162 37.26 -7.24 -24.88
N THR A 163 36.20 -7.56 -25.63
CA THR A 163 35.43 -6.55 -26.37
C THR A 163 34.73 -5.57 -25.44
N THR A 164 34.12 -6.05 -24.34
CA THR A 164 33.50 -5.19 -23.33
C THR A 164 34.54 -4.27 -22.68
N VAL A 165 35.70 -4.81 -22.29
CA VAL A 165 36.80 -4.05 -21.68
C VAL A 165 37.34 -2.98 -22.64
N ALA A 166 37.56 -3.32 -23.91
CA ALA A 166 38.03 -2.37 -24.92
C ALA A 166 37.05 -1.20 -25.12
N TRP A 167 35.75 -1.50 -25.16
CA TRP A 167 34.71 -0.47 -25.23
C TRP A 167 34.71 0.43 -23.98
N LEU A 168 34.73 -0.14 -22.78
CA LEU A 168 34.79 0.63 -21.53
C LEU A 168 36.00 1.56 -21.47
N HIS A 169 37.20 1.08 -21.83
CA HIS A 169 38.40 1.92 -21.88
C HIS A 169 38.29 3.06 -22.91
N SER A 170 37.60 2.85 -24.03
CA SER A 170 37.37 3.91 -25.03
C SER A 170 36.56 5.10 -24.50
N LEU A 171 35.79 4.89 -23.42
CA LEU A 171 34.95 5.91 -22.77
C LEU A 171 35.68 6.67 -21.65
N ALA A 172 36.78 6.13 -21.13
CA ALA A 172 37.49 6.68 -19.98
C ALA A 172 38.06 8.10 -20.21
N GLY A 173 38.31 8.50 -21.46
CA GLY A 173 38.75 9.85 -21.82
C GLY A 173 37.62 10.84 -22.12
N LYS A 174 36.36 10.40 -22.15
CA LYS A 174 35.20 11.19 -22.63
C LYS A 174 34.21 11.54 -21.53
N SER A 175 34.17 10.76 -20.44
CA SER A 175 33.15 10.92 -19.40
C SER A 175 33.41 12.14 -18.51
N LYS A 176 32.44 13.07 -18.45
CA LYS A 176 32.48 14.23 -17.54
C LYS A 176 31.47 14.15 -16.40
N ALA A 177 30.38 13.40 -16.56
CA ALA A 177 29.33 13.29 -15.55
C ALA A 177 29.63 12.13 -14.57
N LEU A 178 29.33 12.34 -13.29
CA LEU A 178 29.71 11.43 -12.21
C LEU A 178 28.97 10.10 -12.29
N ASP A 179 27.68 10.13 -12.62
CA ASP A 179 26.83 8.97 -12.89
C ASP A 179 27.50 7.99 -13.88
N ARG A 180 27.90 8.50 -15.06
CA ARG A 180 28.57 7.73 -16.12
C ARG A 180 29.95 7.24 -15.68
N GLY A 181 30.69 8.09 -14.98
CA GLY A 181 31.99 7.74 -14.42
C GLY A 181 31.90 6.57 -13.43
N SER A 182 30.87 6.56 -12.60
CA SER A 182 30.64 5.50 -11.60
C SER A 182 30.24 4.18 -12.23
N ALA A 183 29.34 4.19 -13.23
CA ALA A 183 28.97 3.01 -13.99
C ALA A 183 30.18 2.39 -14.71
N LEU A 184 31.03 3.23 -15.32
CA LEU A 184 32.26 2.80 -15.98
C LEU A 184 33.26 2.20 -14.98
N ALA A 185 33.55 2.90 -13.89
CA ALA A 185 34.50 2.44 -12.87
C ALA A 185 34.05 1.12 -12.24
N ARG A 186 32.75 1.01 -11.90
CA ARG A 186 32.17 -0.21 -11.33
C ARG A 186 32.18 -1.38 -12.31
N SER A 187 31.88 -1.14 -13.58
CA SER A 187 31.97 -2.16 -14.64
C SER A 187 33.39 -2.71 -14.80
N LEU A 188 34.40 -1.82 -14.80
CA LEU A 188 35.81 -2.22 -14.85
C LEU A 188 36.21 -3.02 -13.59
N GLN A 189 35.77 -2.58 -12.41
CA GLN A 189 36.02 -3.28 -11.14
C GLN A 189 35.43 -4.71 -11.15
N LEU A 190 34.17 -4.88 -11.56
CA LEU A 190 33.53 -6.20 -11.68
C LEU A 190 34.30 -7.11 -12.63
N LEU A 191 34.78 -6.54 -13.74
CA LEU A 191 35.63 -7.24 -14.69
C LEU A 191 37.07 -7.42 -14.20
N LYS A 192 37.45 -6.99 -13.00
CA LYS A 192 38.82 -7.06 -12.46
C LYS A 192 39.86 -6.31 -13.30
N GLU A 193 39.44 -5.24 -13.96
CA GLU A 193 40.30 -4.35 -14.73
C GLU A 193 40.65 -3.08 -13.93
N PRO A 194 41.84 -2.49 -14.14
CA PRO A 194 42.24 -1.28 -13.44
C PRO A 194 41.37 -0.09 -13.84
N VAL A 195 40.92 0.68 -12.85
CA VAL A 195 40.16 1.92 -13.08
C VAL A 195 41.11 3.03 -13.56
N PRO A 196 40.85 3.66 -14.72
CA PRO A 196 41.69 4.73 -15.27
C PRO A 196 41.85 5.90 -14.31
N ALA A 197 43.09 6.39 -14.17
CA ALA A 197 43.42 7.49 -13.26
C ALA A 197 42.59 8.75 -13.51
N ALA A 198 42.23 9.02 -14.77
CA ALA A 198 41.39 10.14 -15.17
C ALA A 198 40.02 10.15 -14.45
N LEU A 199 39.41 8.98 -14.23
CA LEU A 199 38.13 8.88 -13.50
C LEU A 199 38.30 9.22 -12.02
N THR A 200 39.44 8.89 -11.42
CA THR A 200 39.67 9.07 -9.97
C THR A 200 40.16 10.47 -9.58
N ARG A 201 40.59 11.30 -10.54
CA ARG A 201 41.10 12.67 -10.31
C ARG A 201 39.99 13.73 -10.20
N ILE A 202 38.73 13.30 -10.17
CA ILE A 202 37.57 14.16 -9.94
C ILE A 202 37.59 14.78 -8.55
N GLY A 203 37.15 16.04 -8.45
CA GLY A 203 36.96 16.71 -7.18
C GLY A 203 35.78 16.09 -6.42
N VAL A 204 35.87 16.08 -5.08
CA VAL A 204 34.72 15.74 -4.24
C VAL A 204 33.58 16.74 -4.51
N PRO A 205 32.33 16.29 -4.65
CA PRO A 205 31.20 17.20 -4.74
C PRO A 205 31.18 18.17 -3.55
N ARG A 206 30.97 19.45 -3.84
CA ARG A 206 30.92 20.50 -2.83
C ARG A 206 29.78 20.26 -1.85
N THR A 207 29.90 20.79 -0.65
CA THR A 207 28.87 20.65 0.41
C THR A 207 28.68 21.92 1.22
N ASP A 208 29.42 22.98 0.91
CA ASP A 208 29.39 24.27 1.60
C ASP A 208 28.10 25.05 1.37
N ASP A 209 27.42 24.81 0.23
CA ASP A 209 26.14 25.39 -0.16
C ASP A 209 24.94 24.49 0.18
N PHE A 210 25.14 23.32 0.80
CA PHE A 210 24.11 22.27 0.89
C PHE A 210 22.83 22.74 1.61
N ALA A 211 22.97 23.61 2.60
CA ALA A 211 21.85 24.18 3.34
C ALA A 211 20.95 25.09 2.48
N ASP A 212 21.49 25.72 1.44
CA ASP A 212 20.77 26.68 0.59
C ASP A 212 20.13 26.02 -0.64
N LEU A 213 20.43 24.75 -0.89
CA LEU A 213 19.89 23.99 -2.02
C LEU A 213 18.40 23.65 -1.84
N THR A 214 17.68 23.64 -2.96
CA THR A 214 16.32 23.08 -3.03
C THR A 214 16.34 21.56 -2.76
N PRO A 215 15.20 20.95 -2.39
CA PRO A 215 15.12 19.50 -2.18
C PRO A 215 15.65 18.68 -3.37
N ASP A 216 15.26 19.05 -4.60
CA ASP A 216 15.73 18.37 -5.81
C ASP A 216 17.23 18.51 -6.01
N ALA A 217 17.78 19.71 -5.80
CA ALA A 217 19.22 19.95 -5.92
C ALA A 217 20.01 19.19 -4.83
N ARG A 218 19.45 19.02 -3.62
CA ARG A 218 20.04 18.16 -2.58
C ARG A 218 20.03 16.69 -2.98
N ALA A 219 18.97 16.21 -3.61
CA ALA A 219 18.88 14.85 -4.12
C ALA A 219 19.92 14.59 -5.23
N THR A 220 20.07 15.51 -6.19
CA THR A 220 21.14 15.45 -7.20
C THR A 220 22.52 15.47 -6.55
N ARG A 221 22.74 16.31 -5.53
CA ARG A 221 24.03 16.36 -4.82
C ARG A 221 24.36 15.05 -4.10
N LEU A 222 23.35 14.38 -3.54
CA LEU A 222 23.51 13.06 -2.93
C LEU A 222 23.90 12.02 -3.98
N GLU A 223 23.24 12.03 -5.15
CA GLU A 223 23.59 11.14 -6.27
C GLU A 223 25.02 11.34 -6.77
N ASP A 224 25.42 12.59 -7.01
CA ASP A 224 26.79 12.93 -7.39
C ASP A 224 27.82 12.44 -6.36
N THR A 225 27.51 12.61 -5.07
CA THR A 225 28.38 12.16 -3.97
C THR A 225 28.47 10.64 -3.91
N TYR A 226 27.36 9.95 -4.09
CA TYR A 226 27.32 8.49 -4.18
C TYR A 226 28.15 7.98 -5.38
N SER A 227 27.97 8.55 -6.56
CA SER A 227 28.77 8.22 -7.74
C SER A 227 30.26 8.51 -7.55
N TYR A 228 30.63 9.64 -6.92
CA TYR A 228 32.01 9.92 -6.55
C TYR A 228 32.59 8.82 -5.64
N VAL A 229 31.85 8.40 -4.61
CA VAL A 229 32.27 7.34 -3.69
C VAL A 229 32.52 6.04 -4.44
N LEU A 230 31.57 5.61 -5.30
CA LEU A 230 31.71 4.40 -6.10
C LEU A 230 32.95 4.42 -7.00
N ILE A 231 33.27 5.57 -7.60
CA ILE A 231 34.48 5.71 -8.44
C ILE A 231 35.76 5.50 -7.61
N GLN A 232 35.83 6.08 -6.41
CA GLN A 232 37.00 5.93 -5.54
C GLN A 232 37.13 4.49 -5.03
N GLU A 233 36.04 3.88 -4.59
CA GLU A 233 36.02 2.49 -4.11
C GLU A 233 36.38 1.49 -5.21
N ALA A 234 35.88 1.70 -6.42
CA ALA A 234 36.22 0.88 -7.58
C ALA A 234 37.73 0.88 -7.87
N ALA A 235 38.41 1.99 -7.56
CA ALA A 235 39.86 2.14 -7.67
C ALA A 235 40.63 1.72 -6.40
N GLY A 236 39.97 1.15 -5.38
CA GLY A 236 40.58 0.77 -4.10
C GLY A 236 41.02 1.96 -3.24
N LYS A 237 40.46 3.16 -3.48
CA LYS A 237 40.78 4.40 -2.77
C LYS A 237 39.72 4.72 -1.72
N ARG A 238 40.12 5.45 -0.67
CA ARG A 238 39.18 6.03 0.29
C ARG A 238 38.57 7.31 -0.28
N SER A 239 37.27 7.50 -0.08
CA SER A 239 36.57 8.73 -0.47
C SER A 239 36.80 9.82 0.58
N ALA A 240 37.05 11.05 0.12
CA ALA A 240 37.28 12.21 0.98
C ALA A 240 35.97 13.00 1.22
N VAL A 241 34.91 12.30 1.63
CA VAL A 241 33.58 12.92 1.83
C VAL A 241 33.49 13.57 3.22
N ASN A 242 32.93 14.78 3.28
CA ASN A 242 32.69 15.46 4.54
C ASN A 242 31.48 14.88 5.29
N ARG A 243 31.73 13.94 6.22
CA ARG A 243 30.67 13.32 7.03
C ARG A 243 29.90 14.31 7.91
N GLN A 244 30.49 15.46 8.29
CA GLN A 244 29.82 16.43 9.16
C GLN A 244 28.59 17.07 8.50
N VAL A 245 28.55 17.09 7.16
CA VAL A 245 27.39 17.58 6.40
C VAL A 245 26.34 16.47 6.23
N TRP A 246 26.78 15.24 5.95
CA TRP A 246 25.86 14.14 5.61
C TRP A 246 25.25 13.43 6.84
N GLU A 247 25.92 13.42 7.99
CA GLU A 247 25.38 12.82 9.22
C GLU A 247 24.08 13.50 9.69
N PRO A 248 23.96 14.85 9.72
CA PRO A 248 22.68 15.53 9.95
C PRO A 248 21.61 15.15 8.92
N VAL A 249 21.96 15.06 7.63
CA VAL A 249 21.01 14.66 6.58
C VAL A 249 20.44 13.28 6.84
N LEU A 250 21.26 12.32 7.30
CA LEU A 250 20.77 11.00 7.67
C LEU A 250 19.90 11.08 8.92
N ARG A 251 20.32 11.83 9.95
CA ARG A 251 19.55 11.97 11.19
C ARG A 251 18.13 12.47 10.93
N ASP A 252 18.02 13.50 10.10
CA ASP A 252 16.76 14.19 9.83
C ASP A 252 15.94 13.44 8.76
N GLY A 253 16.62 12.78 7.82
CA GLY A 253 16.03 12.05 6.70
C GLY A 253 15.76 10.55 6.94
N ALA A 254 16.30 9.95 8.01
CA ALA A 254 16.24 8.49 8.20
C ALA A 254 14.81 7.94 8.15
N LYS A 255 13.81 8.72 8.59
CA LYS A 255 12.40 8.32 8.61
C LYS A 255 11.64 8.56 7.31
N THR A 256 12.12 9.45 6.45
CA THR A 256 11.34 10.04 5.35
C THR A 256 11.96 9.85 3.98
N LEU A 257 13.29 9.67 3.89
CA LEU A 257 13.95 9.46 2.61
C LEU A 257 13.42 8.20 1.90
N PRO A 258 13.19 8.23 0.58
CA PRO A 258 12.95 7.02 -0.20
C PRO A 258 14.08 6.01 0.01
N TYR A 259 13.78 4.70 -0.06
CA TYR A 259 14.79 3.67 0.25
C TYR A 259 16.04 3.75 -0.63
N GLU A 260 15.91 4.18 -1.88
CA GLU A 260 17.06 4.43 -2.76
C GLU A 260 17.99 5.52 -2.22
N GLN A 261 17.45 6.69 -1.88
CA GLN A 261 18.23 7.79 -1.33
C GLN A 261 18.81 7.42 0.04
N LEU A 262 18.05 6.68 0.85
CA LEU A 262 18.51 6.16 2.14
C LEU A 262 19.71 5.22 1.97
N TYR A 263 19.64 4.29 1.01
CA TYR A 263 20.74 3.39 0.67
C TYR A 263 21.99 4.17 0.23
N ARG A 264 21.83 5.09 -0.74
CA ARG A 264 22.93 5.92 -1.25
C ARG A 264 23.61 6.71 -0.12
N LEU A 265 22.83 7.31 0.79
CA LEU A 265 23.34 8.08 1.92
C LEU A 265 24.06 7.19 2.96
N VAL A 266 23.53 6.01 3.25
CA VAL A 266 24.20 5.02 4.12
C VAL A 266 25.54 4.61 3.54
N HIS A 267 25.58 4.30 2.24
CA HIS A 267 26.80 3.92 1.52
C HIS A 267 27.85 5.03 1.57
N VAL A 268 27.46 6.28 1.28
CA VAL A 268 28.33 7.46 1.38
C VAL A 268 28.93 7.62 2.79
N LEU A 269 28.10 7.54 3.84
CA LEU A 269 28.54 7.72 5.22
C LEU A 269 29.42 6.57 5.71
N LYS A 270 29.17 5.34 5.26
CA LYS A 270 30.00 4.17 5.58
C LYS A 270 31.37 4.29 4.91
N ALA A 271 31.42 4.67 3.64
CA ALA A 271 32.66 4.92 2.92
C ALA A 271 33.49 6.05 3.56
N ALA A 272 32.81 7.08 4.10
CA ALA A 272 33.42 8.17 4.85
C ALA A 272 33.88 7.79 6.29
N GLY A 273 33.67 6.55 6.73
CA GLY A 273 34.08 6.07 8.05
C GLY A 273 33.25 6.62 9.21
N SER A 274 31.94 6.84 8.99
CA SER A 274 31.03 7.26 10.07
C SER A 274 30.84 6.13 11.10
N PRO A 275 30.71 6.44 12.40
CA PRO A 275 30.58 5.42 13.43
C PRO A 275 29.23 4.68 13.32
N LYS A 276 29.20 3.41 13.76
CA LYS A 276 27.98 2.56 13.69
C LYS A 276 26.74 3.18 14.34
N SER A 277 26.92 4.00 15.38
CA SER A 277 25.83 4.68 16.10
C SER A 277 25.00 5.62 15.22
N VAL A 278 25.60 6.19 14.16
CA VAL A 278 24.90 7.07 13.20
C VAL A 278 23.76 6.33 12.48
N PHE A 279 23.88 5.03 12.28
CA PHE A 279 22.92 4.23 11.51
C PHE A 279 21.79 3.63 12.36
N ALA A 280 21.78 3.84 13.68
CA ALA A 280 20.73 3.30 14.56
C ALA A 280 19.29 3.70 14.14
N PRO A 281 19.01 4.95 13.72
CA PRO A 281 17.68 5.33 13.23
C PRO A 281 17.27 4.60 11.94
N VAL A 282 18.24 4.28 11.07
CA VAL A 282 18.01 3.56 9.81
C VAL A 282 17.61 2.11 10.09
N LEU A 283 18.39 1.43 10.94
CA LEU A 283 18.08 0.06 11.37
C LEU A 283 16.69 0.01 12.00
N LYS A 284 16.39 0.92 12.92
CA LYS A 284 15.07 1.01 13.54
C LYS A 284 13.95 1.16 12.50
N ARG A 285 14.08 2.06 11.52
CA ARG A 285 13.07 2.22 10.46
C ARG A 285 12.87 0.93 9.67
N LEU A 286 13.97 0.32 9.22
CA LEU A 286 13.88 -0.86 8.36
C LEU A 286 13.34 -2.05 9.14
N ASP A 287 13.71 -2.20 10.42
CA ASP A 287 13.19 -3.22 11.34
C ASP A 287 11.67 -3.00 11.62
N ASP A 288 11.25 -1.75 11.90
CA ASP A 288 9.83 -1.39 12.10
C ASP A 288 8.98 -1.58 10.82
N ALA A 289 9.61 -1.54 9.66
CA ALA A 289 9.00 -1.77 8.35
C ALA A 289 9.04 -3.25 7.92
N ARG A 290 9.64 -4.16 8.69
CA ARG A 290 9.64 -5.59 8.33
C ARG A 290 8.24 -6.18 8.40
N LEU A 291 7.90 -6.96 7.39
CA LEU A 291 6.76 -7.86 7.39
C LEU A 291 7.17 -9.23 7.96
N ASP A 292 6.19 -10.04 8.35
CA ASP A 292 6.42 -11.35 8.97
C ASP A 292 7.15 -12.32 8.02
N ASP A 293 6.91 -12.19 6.72
CA ASP A 293 7.59 -12.94 5.66
C ASP A 293 9.02 -12.44 5.40
N GLY A 294 9.45 -11.41 6.11
CA GLY A 294 10.75 -10.82 5.94
C GLY A 294 10.95 -10.07 4.62
N THR A 295 9.91 -9.48 4.05
CA THR A 295 10.03 -8.35 3.12
C THR A 295 9.98 -7.02 3.89
N VAL A 296 10.19 -5.91 3.19
CA VAL A 296 10.08 -4.57 3.77
C VAL A 296 8.84 -3.87 3.23
N ARG A 297 8.07 -3.29 4.13
CA ARG A 297 6.86 -2.55 3.84
C ARG A 297 7.13 -1.33 2.96
N ASP A 298 6.23 -1.04 2.04
CA ASP A 298 6.24 0.21 1.28
C ASP A 298 5.93 1.41 2.20
N PRO A 299 6.83 2.39 2.35
CA PRO A 299 6.55 3.57 3.13
C PRO A 299 5.54 4.50 2.44
N ASP A 300 5.34 4.34 1.13
CA ASP A 300 4.56 5.23 0.28
C ASP A 300 3.26 4.62 -0.27
N ALA A 301 3.04 3.30 -0.13
CA ALA A 301 1.82 2.65 -0.61
C ALA A 301 0.54 3.04 0.17
N TYR A 302 0.67 3.70 1.32
CA TYR A 302 -0.46 4.09 2.17
C TYR A 302 -1.13 5.38 1.73
N ILE A 303 -1.47 5.48 0.44
CA ILE A 303 -2.32 6.56 -0.04
C ILE A 303 -3.74 6.28 0.48
N GLY A 304 -4.22 7.16 1.37
CA GLY A 304 -5.59 7.10 1.83
C GLY A 304 -6.55 7.54 0.74
N ASN A 305 -7.83 7.16 0.85
CA ASN A 305 -8.84 7.55 -0.13
C ASN A 305 -10.19 7.85 0.56
N PRO A 306 -11.12 8.52 -0.15
CA PRO A 306 -12.43 8.82 0.40
C PRO A 306 -13.26 7.58 0.80
N ASP A 307 -13.10 6.44 0.11
CA ASP A 307 -13.88 5.22 0.37
C ASP A 307 -13.50 4.55 1.69
N ALA A 308 -12.22 4.30 1.93
CA ALA A 308 -11.71 3.79 3.20
C ALA A 308 -12.10 4.73 4.36
N SER A 309 -12.02 6.03 4.11
CA SER A 309 -12.43 7.06 5.07
C SER A 309 -13.92 7.00 5.39
N LEU A 310 -14.78 6.80 4.39
CA LEU A 310 -16.22 6.57 4.62
C LEU A 310 -16.47 5.32 5.45
N PHE A 311 -15.80 4.19 5.17
CA PHE A 311 -15.98 2.99 5.97
C PHE A 311 -15.53 3.18 7.42
N VAL A 312 -14.45 3.91 7.68
CA VAL A 312 -14.07 4.29 9.06
C VAL A 312 -15.16 5.11 9.73
N GLN A 313 -15.74 6.10 9.03
CA GLN A 313 -16.83 6.91 9.58
C GLN A 313 -18.12 6.11 9.84
N ARG A 314 -18.42 5.13 8.98
CA ARG A 314 -19.52 4.18 9.19
C ARG A 314 -19.28 3.28 10.40
N LEU A 315 -18.07 2.76 10.56
CA LEU A 315 -17.69 1.94 11.73
C LEU A 315 -17.78 2.75 13.03
N ARG A 316 -17.32 4.01 13.02
CA ARG A 316 -17.51 4.96 14.14
C ARG A 316 -18.99 5.14 14.47
N ALA A 317 -19.84 5.37 13.47
CA ALA A 317 -21.29 5.49 13.67
C ALA A 317 -21.91 4.22 14.27
N LEU A 318 -21.56 3.04 13.76
CA LEU A 318 -22.06 1.75 14.27
C LEU A 318 -21.71 1.53 15.74
N ALA A 319 -20.50 1.92 16.14
CA ALA A 319 -20.00 1.77 17.51
C ALA A 319 -20.40 2.94 18.44
N GLY A 320 -21.14 3.93 17.94
CA GLY A 320 -21.53 5.12 18.71
C GLY A 320 -20.37 6.08 19.02
N TRP A 321 -19.28 6.02 18.26
CA TRP A 321 -18.13 6.92 18.41
C TRP A 321 -18.32 8.24 17.65
N SER A 322 -17.58 9.26 18.07
CA SER A 322 -17.55 10.55 17.37
C SER A 322 -17.10 10.37 15.93
N ARG A 323 -17.79 11.04 15.00
CA ARG A 323 -17.39 11.14 13.59
C ARG A 323 -16.63 12.44 13.26
N ARG A 324 -16.53 13.36 14.23
CA ARG A 324 -15.83 14.64 14.02
C ARG A 324 -14.34 14.38 13.81
N ASP A 325 -13.83 14.79 12.66
CA ASP A 325 -12.44 14.58 12.27
C ASP A 325 -11.94 15.79 11.45
N PRO A 326 -11.42 16.83 12.12
CA PRO A 326 -10.97 18.05 11.43
C PRO A 326 -9.82 17.81 10.46
N ALA A 327 -8.94 16.84 10.76
CA ALA A 327 -7.81 16.50 9.90
C ALA A 327 -8.28 15.87 8.59
N LEU A 328 -9.26 14.96 8.66
CA LEU A 328 -9.90 14.36 7.49
C LEU A 328 -10.63 15.40 6.63
N LEU A 329 -11.33 16.36 7.25
CA LEU A 329 -11.97 17.45 6.52
C LEU A 329 -10.96 18.32 5.79
N ALA A 330 -9.84 18.66 6.44
CA ALA A 330 -8.75 19.40 5.81
C ALA A 330 -8.12 18.62 4.64
N ALA A 331 -8.00 17.30 4.74
CA ALA A 331 -7.56 16.44 3.63
C ALA A 331 -8.53 16.49 2.45
N LEU A 332 -9.83 16.37 2.72
CA LEU A 332 -10.88 16.45 1.72
C LEU A 332 -10.93 17.80 1.00
N GLU A 333 -10.80 18.89 1.75
CA GLU A 333 -10.75 20.23 1.17
C GLU A 333 -9.51 20.47 0.31
N ARG A 334 -8.36 19.87 0.66
CA ARG A 334 -7.16 19.94 -0.18
C ARG A 334 -7.35 19.17 -1.49
N GLU A 335 -7.90 17.95 -1.44
CA GLU A 335 -8.17 17.16 -2.64
C GLU A 335 -9.13 17.91 -3.57
N GLU A 336 -10.27 18.39 -3.08
CA GLU A 336 -11.27 19.03 -3.93
C GLU A 336 -10.81 20.35 -4.58
N LYS A 337 -9.79 21.00 -4.01
CA LYS A 337 -9.15 22.19 -4.59
C LYS A 337 -8.05 21.83 -5.59
N SER A 338 -7.64 20.56 -5.66
CA SER A 338 -6.63 20.09 -6.61
C SER A 338 -7.18 20.03 -8.02
N PRO A 339 -6.41 20.46 -9.05
CA PRO A 339 -6.80 20.28 -10.45
C PRO A 339 -6.90 18.79 -10.84
N ASP A 340 -6.21 17.91 -10.11
CA ASP A 340 -6.18 16.46 -10.36
C ASP A 340 -7.36 15.72 -9.69
N ALA A 341 -8.24 16.44 -8.99
CA ALA A 341 -9.42 15.84 -8.39
C ALA A 341 -10.32 15.24 -9.47
N SER A 342 -10.56 13.93 -9.37
CA SER A 342 -11.42 13.24 -10.32
C SER A 342 -12.82 13.83 -10.38
N GLN A 343 -13.35 13.97 -11.59
CA GLN A 343 -14.68 14.53 -11.85
C GLN A 343 -15.74 13.44 -12.06
N GLU A 344 -15.39 12.16 -11.88
CA GLU A 344 -16.33 11.04 -12.01
C GLU A 344 -17.46 11.16 -10.97
N GLY A 345 -18.70 10.90 -11.40
CA GLY A 345 -19.88 11.11 -10.56
C GLY A 345 -19.88 10.27 -9.28
N ALA A 346 -19.46 9.01 -9.35
CA ALA A 346 -19.37 8.13 -8.17
C ALA A 346 -18.36 8.63 -7.13
N GLU A 347 -17.21 9.14 -7.57
CA GLU A 347 -16.17 9.67 -6.69
C GLU A 347 -16.55 11.02 -6.10
N ARG A 348 -17.21 11.88 -6.88
CA ARG A 348 -17.81 13.13 -6.39
C ARG A 348 -18.87 12.86 -5.31
N LEU A 349 -19.71 11.85 -5.50
CA LEU A 349 -20.70 11.43 -4.51
C LEU A 349 -20.03 10.90 -3.24
N ASN A 350 -18.96 10.10 -3.38
CA ASN A 350 -18.18 9.58 -2.26
C ASN A 350 -17.60 10.72 -1.39
N ARG A 351 -17.01 11.74 -2.02
CA ARG A 351 -16.52 12.95 -1.32
C ARG A 351 -17.63 13.75 -0.65
N ALA A 352 -18.78 13.92 -1.31
CA ALA A 352 -19.93 14.61 -0.74
C ALA A 352 -20.50 13.88 0.48
N ALA A 353 -20.62 12.55 0.40
CA ALA A 353 -21.00 11.69 1.51
C ALA A 353 -20.00 11.81 2.67
N LEU A 354 -18.70 11.76 2.38
CA LEU A 354 -17.65 11.88 3.39
C LEU A 354 -17.72 13.21 4.14
N ARG A 355 -17.85 14.31 3.40
CA ARG A 355 -18.05 15.63 4.00
C ARG A 355 -19.25 15.65 4.93
N LYS A 356 -20.41 15.16 4.45
CA LYS A 356 -21.66 15.16 5.21
C LYS A 356 -21.54 14.35 6.51
N VAL A 357 -20.96 13.15 6.47
CA VAL A 357 -20.85 12.30 7.67
C VAL A 357 -19.82 12.81 8.67
N THR A 358 -18.79 13.52 8.22
CA THR A 358 -17.71 14.03 9.07
C THR A 358 -17.98 15.44 9.62
N ALA A 359 -18.49 16.37 8.80
CA ALA A 359 -18.78 17.75 9.20
C ALA A 359 -20.23 17.95 9.70
N GLY A 360 -21.17 17.13 9.24
CA GLY A 360 -22.60 17.40 9.39
C GLY A 360 -23.12 18.46 8.40
N GLY A 361 -24.18 19.17 8.78
CA GLY A 361 -24.80 20.22 7.95
C GLY A 361 -25.94 19.70 7.07
N ASP A 362 -26.45 20.55 6.18
CA ASP A 362 -27.56 20.22 5.27
C ASP A 362 -27.11 19.40 4.05
N THR A 363 -28.06 18.71 3.41
CA THR A 363 -27.78 17.92 2.21
C THR A 363 -27.49 18.85 1.04
N SER A 364 -26.34 18.68 0.39
CA SER A 364 -25.92 19.56 -0.70
C SER A 364 -26.71 19.25 -1.99
N GLU A 365 -27.00 20.30 -2.76
CA GLU A 365 -27.68 20.15 -4.06
C GLU A 365 -26.89 19.27 -5.06
N PRO A 366 -25.54 19.38 -5.15
CA PRO A 366 -24.75 18.46 -5.98
C PRO A 366 -24.91 16.99 -5.59
N ALA A 367 -25.03 16.66 -4.30
CA ALA A 367 -25.25 15.29 -3.86
C ALA A 367 -26.64 14.78 -4.30
N ARG A 368 -27.68 15.60 -4.22
CA ARG A 368 -29.02 15.24 -4.72
C ARG A 368 -29.00 14.97 -6.22
N GLN A 369 -28.33 15.82 -7.00
CA GLN A 369 -28.21 15.65 -8.44
C GLN A 369 -27.47 14.36 -8.80
N LEU A 370 -26.34 14.07 -8.13
CA LEU A 370 -25.59 12.82 -8.35
C LEU A 370 -26.41 11.57 -7.99
N CYS A 371 -27.18 11.61 -6.90
CA CYS A 371 -28.05 10.50 -6.52
C CYS A 371 -29.29 10.33 -7.41
N ALA A 372 -29.66 11.35 -8.17
CA ALA A 372 -30.73 11.29 -9.16
C ALA A 372 -30.22 10.88 -10.56
N ASP A 373 -28.91 10.91 -10.79
CA ASP A 373 -28.30 10.57 -12.08
C ASP A 373 -28.23 9.04 -12.28
N PRO A 374 -28.91 8.48 -13.31
CA PRO A 374 -28.87 7.05 -13.61
C PRO A 374 -27.48 6.51 -13.98
N GLN A 375 -26.54 7.37 -14.39
CA GLN A 375 -25.15 6.97 -14.65
C GLN A 375 -24.37 6.74 -13.35
N VAL A 376 -24.79 7.38 -12.25
CA VAL A 376 -24.16 7.23 -10.92
C VAL A 376 -24.91 6.19 -10.10
N LEU A 377 -26.24 6.29 -10.03
CA LEU A 377 -27.12 5.36 -9.33
C LEU A 377 -28.07 4.69 -10.35
N PRO A 378 -27.76 3.46 -10.79
CA PRO A 378 -28.59 2.75 -11.75
C PRO A 378 -30.03 2.55 -11.25
N ALA A 379 -31.00 2.89 -12.11
CA ALA A 379 -32.43 2.69 -11.83
C ALA A 379 -32.88 1.22 -11.98
N THR A 380 -32.06 0.39 -12.63
CA THR A 380 -32.29 -1.05 -12.78
C THR A 380 -31.10 -1.80 -12.20
N VAL A 381 -31.38 -2.79 -11.36
CA VAL A 381 -30.36 -3.63 -10.74
C VAL A 381 -30.39 -5.01 -11.38
N THR A 382 -29.19 -5.49 -11.72
CA THR A 382 -28.90 -6.82 -12.25
C THR A 382 -27.93 -7.53 -11.31
N GLU A 383 -27.73 -8.83 -11.52
CA GLU A 383 -26.72 -9.62 -10.79
C GLU A 383 -25.33 -8.96 -10.84
N GLN A 384 -25.00 -8.34 -11.98
CA GLN A 384 -23.68 -7.78 -12.28
C GLN A 384 -23.42 -6.42 -11.62
N ASN A 385 -24.47 -5.61 -11.41
CA ASN A 385 -24.31 -4.26 -10.87
C ASN A 385 -24.80 -4.10 -9.42
N ALA A 386 -25.31 -5.17 -8.79
CA ALA A 386 -25.84 -5.14 -7.42
C ALA A 386 -24.86 -4.52 -6.40
N THR A 387 -23.58 -4.88 -6.46
CA THR A 387 -22.54 -4.35 -5.56
C THR A 387 -22.31 -2.85 -5.77
N GLN A 388 -22.25 -2.40 -7.03
CA GLN A 388 -22.11 -0.99 -7.35
C GLN A 388 -23.34 -0.21 -6.87
N TRP A 389 -24.54 -0.71 -7.16
CA TRP A 389 -25.79 -0.09 -6.73
C TRP A 389 -25.88 0.04 -5.21
N GLN A 390 -25.56 -1.03 -4.45
CA GLN A 390 -25.57 -0.98 -2.99
C GLN A 390 -24.60 0.08 -2.46
N ARG A 391 -23.36 0.11 -2.99
CA ARG A 391 -22.34 1.08 -2.57
C ARG A 391 -22.77 2.52 -2.85
N THR A 392 -23.27 2.80 -4.06
CA THR A 392 -23.77 4.13 -4.42
C THR A 392 -24.97 4.52 -3.56
N THR A 393 -25.91 3.60 -3.33
CA THR A 393 -27.08 3.84 -2.48
C THR A 393 -26.69 4.20 -1.06
N LEU A 394 -25.73 3.48 -0.47
CA LEU A 394 -25.17 3.80 0.85
C LEU A 394 -24.51 5.19 0.86
N ASN A 395 -23.77 5.56 -0.19
CA ASN A 395 -23.18 6.90 -0.29
C ASN A 395 -24.26 7.99 -0.40
N CYS A 396 -25.38 7.73 -1.09
CA CYS A 396 -26.52 8.65 -1.11
C CYS A 396 -27.12 8.85 0.29
N VAL A 397 -27.34 7.76 1.03
CA VAL A 397 -27.84 7.81 2.42
C VAL A 397 -26.87 8.60 3.31
N ASP A 398 -25.57 8.33 3.21
CA ASP A 398 -24.53 9.07 3.95
C ASP A 398 -24.47 10.55 3.58
N ALA A 399 -24.75 10.90 2.32
CA ALA A 399 -24.90 12.28 1.87
C ALA A 399 -26.22 12.94 2.33
N GLY A 400 -27.12 12.19 2.97
CA GLY A 400 -28.43 12.66 3.41
C GLY A 400 -29.45 12.75 2.28
N VAL A 401 -29.33 11.91 1.25
CA VAL A 401 -30.25 11.79 0.12
C VAL A 401 -30.95 10.44 0.17
N THR A 402 -32.28 10.46 0.15
CA THR A 402 -33.07 9.23 0.01
C THR A 402 -33.01 8.74 -1.43
N ALA A 403 -32.42 7.57 -1.65
CA ALA A 403 -32.43 6.90 -2.94
C ALA A 403 -33.85 6.38 -3.30
N GLY A 404 -34.18 6.40 -4.58
CA GLY A 404 -35.38 5.74 -5.12
C GLY A 404 -35.22 4.21 -5.11
N ALA A 405 -36.34 3.49 -5.01
CA ALA A 405 -36.33 2.03 -5.15
C ALA A 405 -36.03 1.66 -6.63
N PRO A 406 -35.01 0.84 -6.90
CA PRO A 406 -34.69 0.41 -8.26
C PRO A 406 -35.68 -0.64 -8.77
N LYS A 407 -35.69 -0.84 -10.08
CA LYS A 407 -36.32 -2.01 -10.71
C LYS A 407 -35.40 -3.21 -10.58
N ILE A 408 -35.93 -4.31 -10.04
CA ILE A 408 -35.18 -5.55 -9.82
C ILE A 408 -35.98 -6.70 -10.43
N GLY A 409 -35.38 -7.42 -11.38
CA GLY A 409 -35.94 -8.65 -11.93
C GLY A 409 -35.78 -9.84 -10.98
N ALA A 410 -36.47 -10.94 -11.26
CA ALA A 410 -36.26 -12.19 -10.53
C ALA A 410 -35.02 -12.92 -11.07
N TRP A 411 -34.22 -13.49 -10.16
CA TRP A 411 -33.01 -14.25 -10.45
C TRP A 411 -33.09 -15.64 -9.81
N SER A 412 -32.32 -16.60 -10.31
CA SER A 412 -32.18 -17.90 -9.65
C SER A 412 -31.20 -17.82 -8.49
N LEU A 413 -31.49 -18.50 -7.38
CA LEU A 413 -30.66 -18.54 -6.18
C LEU A 413 -29.92 -19.88 -6.04
N ASP A 414 -29.33 -20.31 -7.15
CA ASP A 414 -28.71 -21.62 -7.35
C ASP A 414 -27.18 -21.61 -7.21
N THR A 415 -26.55 -20.44 -7.32
CA THR A 415 -25.09 -20.27 -7.20
C THR A 415 -24.71 -19.29 -6.08
N PRO A 416 -23.51 -19.41 -5.48
CA PRO A 416 -23.03 -18.45 -4.49
C PRO A 416 -23.11 -17.00 -4.98
N ASP A 417 -22.65 -16.72 -6.20
CA ASP A 417 -22.61 -15.36 -6.74
C ASP A 417 -24.00 -14.73 -6.88
N ARG A 418 -24.99 -15.49 -7.37
CA ARG A 418 -26.36 -14.99 -7.50
C ARG A 418 -27.03 -14.74 -6.16
N VAL A 419 -26.76 -15.61 -5.19
CA VAL A 419 -27.26 -15.46 -3.82
C VAL A 419 -26.63 -14.25 -3.14
N VAL A 420 -25.33 -14.01 -3.35
CA VAL A 420 -24.64 -12.82 -2.88
C VAL A 420 -25.19 -11.56 -3.53
N ALA A 421 -25.46 -11.57 -4.84
CA ALA A 421 -26.08 -10.44 -5.52
C ALA A 421 -27.48 -10.15 -4.96
N ALA A 422 -28.33 -11.16 -4.76
CA ALA A 422 -29.65 -10.99 -4.16
C ALA A 422 -29.56 -10.46 -2.71
N ALA A 423 -28.65 -11.01 -1.91
CA ALA A 423 -28.41 -10.55 -0.54
C ALA A 423 -27.91 -9.10 -0.51
N THR A 424 -27.03 -8.72 -1.44
CA THR A 424 -26.52 -7.35 -1.63
C THR A 424 -27.66 -6.37 -1.88
N VAL A 425 -28.64 -6.74 -2.72
CA VAL A 425 -29.83 -5.94 -2.98
C VAL A 425 -30.72 -5.83 -1.75
N ALA A 426 -31.07 -6.95 -1.12
CA ALA A 426 -31.94 -6.96 0.06
C ALA A 426 -31.36 -6.12 1.20
N VAL A 427 -30.06 -6.26 1.45
CA VAL A 427 -29.33 -5.48 2.45
C VAL A 427 -29.24 -4.00 2.05
N GLY A 428 -28.95 -3.69 0.78
CA GLY A 428 -28.90 -2.29 0.32
C GLY A 428 -30.24 -1.57 0.41
N LEU A 429 -31.35 -2.26 0.16
CA LEU A 429 -32.69 -1.74 0.38
C LEU A 429 -32.96 -1.51 1.87
N ALA A 430 -32.57 -2.45 2.74
CA ALA A 430 -32.75 -2.28 4.18
C ALA A 430 -31.91 -1.14 4.75
N ASP A 431 -30.64 -1.03 4.34
CA ASP A 431 -29.72 0.02 4.79
C ASP A 431 -30.09 1.43 4.25
N SER A 432 -31.04 1.50 3.31
CA SER A 432 -31.61 2.76 2.78
C SER A 432 -33.04 3.02 3.22
N ASP A 433 -33.50 2.37 4.29
CA ASP A 433 -34.86 2.48 4.86
C ASP A 433 -35.97 2.08 3.85
N ARG A 434 -35.65 1.14 2.96
CA ARG A 434 -36.55 0.58 1.94
C ARG A 434 -36.78 -0.93 2.12
N SER A 435 -36.73 -1.46 3.34
CA SER A 435 -36.96 -2.90 3.60
C SER A 435 -38.30 -3.42 3.03
N GLY A 436 -39.34 -2.57 2.96
CA GLY A 436 -40.63 -2.92 2.36
C GLY A 436 -40.59 -3.09 0.83
N SER A 437 -39.47 -2.76 0.17
CA SER A 437 -39.26 -2.92 -1.27
C SER A 437 -38.37 -4.13 -1.60
N ILE A 438 -38.00 -4.95 -0.62
CA ILE A 438 -37.27 -6.19 -0.87
C ILE A 438 -38.12 -7.09 -1.78
N PRO A 439 -37.59 -7.57 -2.92
CA PRO A 439 -38.35 -8.40 -3.85
C PRO A 439 -38.88 -9.67 -3.18
N SER A 440 -40.14 -10.02 -3.45
CA SER A 440 -40.84 -11.15 -2.82
C SER A 440 -40.24 -12.53 -3.13
N TRP A 441 -39.37 -12.62 -4.14
CA TRP A 441 -38.64 -13.84 -4.48
C TRP A 441 -37.40 -14.06 -3.59
N ILE A 442 -36.96 -13.04 -2.83
CA ILE A 442 -35.89 -13.16 -1.83
C ILE A 442 -36.54 -13.53 -0.49
N THR A 443 -36.72 -14.83 -0.25
CA THR A 443 -37.36 -15.34 0.97
C THR A 443 -36.37 -15.98 1.94
N ALA A 444 -36.77 -16.09 3.21
CA ALA A 444 -35.98 -16.79 4.21
C ALA A 444 -35.76 -18.26 3.83
N GLU A 445 -36.77 -18.93 3.27
CA GLU A 445 -36.65 -20.34 2.82
C GLU A 445 -35.59 -20.50 1.73
N ALA A 446 -35.56 -19.58 0.76
CA ALA A 446 -34.59 -19.63 -0.33
C ALA A 446 -33.15 -19.36 0.15
N LEU A 447 -32.98 -18.47 1.15
CA LEU A 447 -31.67 -18.09 1.69
C LEU A 447 -31.15 -19.03 2.80
N LYS A 448 -32.04 -19.75 3.49
CA LYS A 448 -31.69 -20.66 4.59
C LYS A 448 -30.54 -21.65 4.29
N PRO A 449 -30.55 -22.41 3.17
CA PRO A 449 -29.47 -23.37 2.88
C PRO A 449 -28.13 -22.67 2.67
N TRP A 450 -28.11 -21.39 2.29
CA TRP A 450 -26.89 -20.61 2.12
C TRP A 450 -26.41 -20.03 3.45
N ALA A 451 -27.31 -19.46 4.25
CA ALA A 451 -27.00 -18.90 5.57
C ALA A 451 -26.45 -19.94 6.56
N GLN A 452 -26.88 -21.20 6.45
CA GLN A 452 -26.44 -22.29 7.35
C GLN A 452 -25.13 -22.97 6.92
N ASN A 453 -24.61 -22.67 5.72
CA ASN A 453 -23.44 -23.35 5.15
C ASN A 453 -22.35 -22.34 4.73
N PRO A 454 -21.56 -21.82 5.69
CA PRO A 454 -20.53 -20.80 5.43
C PRO A 454 -19.45 -21.25 4.43
N ASP A 455 -19.15 -22.55 4.37
CA ASP A 455 -18.11 -23.13 3.50
C ASP A 455 -18.39 -22.96 2.00
N ARG A 456 -19.60 -22.50 1.64
CA ARG A 456 -19.97 -22.16 0.27
C ARG A 456 -19.43 -20.79 -0.20
N PHE A 457 -18.83 -20.02 0.71
CA PHE A 457 -18.34 -18.67 0.45
C PHE A 457 -16.84 -18.58 0.76
N THR A 458 -16.12 -17.87 -0.10
CA THR A 458 -14.70 -17.54 0.10
C THR A 458 -14.51 -16.20 0.80
N SER A 459 -15.58 -15.43 1.02
CA SER A 459 -15.50 -14.12 1.67
C SER A 459 -16.44 -14.02 2.87
N VAL A 460 -15.88 -13.59 4.00
CA VAL A 460 -16.64 -13.32 5.23
C VAL A 460 -17.67 -12.21 4.99
N TYR A 461 -17.33 -11.19 4.20
CA TYR A 461 -18.26 -10.14 3.79
C TYR A 461 -19.49 -10.71 3.08
N GLN A 462 -19.27 -11.57 2.09
CA GLN A 462 -20.34 -12.19 1.32
C GLN A 462 -21.22 -13.08 2.19
N TYR A 463 -20.62 -13.91 3.03
CA TYR A 463 -21.38 -14.74 3.96
C TYR A 463 -22.21 -13.90 4.93
N ALA A 464 -21.63 -12.85 5.53
CA ALA A 464 -22.34 -11.94 6.42
C ALA A 464 -23.52 -11.24 5.72
N LEU A 465 -23.36 -10.82 4.46
CA LEU A 465 -24.46 -10.26 3.67
C LEU A 465 -25.62 -11.26 3.51
N VAL A 466 -25.32 -12.51 3.17
CA VAL A 466 -26.33 -13.55 2.97
C VAL A 466 -27.09 -13.82 4.27
N VAL A 467 -26.40 -13.87 5.40
CA VAL A 467 -27.08 -14.04 6.70
C VAL A 467 -27.93 -12.83 7.05
N ARG A 468 -27.44 -11.60 6.81
CA ARG A 468 -28.25 -10.38 7.00
C ARG A 468 -29.52 -10.41 6.17
N ALA A 469 -29.42 -10.79 4.89
CA ALA A 469 -30.57 -10.91 4.00
C ALA A 469 -31.55 -12.00 4.46
N TYR A 470 -31.05 -13.16 4.91
CA TYR A 470 -31.89 -14.23 5.49
C TYR A 470 -32.71 -13.72 6.69
N LEU A 471 -32.06 -13.00 7.61
CA LEU A 471 -32.73 -12.41 8.77
C LEU A 471 -33.73 -11.32 8.38
N LEU A 472 -33.41 -10.47 7.40
CA LEU A 472 -34.32 -9.44 6.88
C LEU A 472 -35.57 -10.06 6.22
N ALA A 473 -35.43 -11.22 5.59
CA ALA A 473 -36.52 -11.96 4.98
C ALA A 473 -37.38 -12.76 5.98
N GLY A 474 -37.16 -12.61 7.29
CA GLY A 474 -37.91 -13.28 8.36
C GLY A 474 -37.25 -14.52 8.94
N GLY A 475 -36.00 -14.81 8.57
CA GLY A 475 -35.21 -15.88 9.17
C GLY A 475 -34.88 -15.64 10.64
N ALA A 476 -34.70 -16.71 11.41
CA ALA A 476 -34.41 -16.64 12.84
C ALA A 476 -32.96 -17.06 13.18
N LEU A 477 -32.40 -16.48 14.26
CA LEU A 477 -31.16 -16.94 14.88
C LEU A 477 -31.42 -18.19 15.74
N ASP A 478 -31.48 -19.34 15.09
CA ASP A 478 -31.52 -20.65 15.75
C ASP A 478 -30.11 -21.16 16.12
N VAL A 479 -30.05 -22.32 16.78
CA VAL A 479 -28.77 -22.94 17.19
C VAL A 479 -27.89 -23.23 15.97
N THR A 480 -28.48 -23.76 14.90
CA THR A 480 -27.75 -24.10 13.67
C THR A 480 -27.13 -22.87 13.02
N LEU A 481 -27.86 -21.76 12.92
CA LEU A 481 -27.33 -20.52 12.39
C LEU A 481 -26.25 -19.93 13.30
N ARG A 482 -26.42 -19.99 14.63
CA ARG A 482 -25.40 -19.50 15.58
C ARG A 482 -24.08 -20.28 15.42
N GLU A 483 -24.15 -21.60 15.26
CA GLU A 483 -22.98 -22.44 15.00
C GLU A 483 -22.35 -22.13 13.64
N ALA A 484 -23.17 -21.96 12.60
CA ALA A 484 -22.70 -21.59 11.26
C ALA A 484 -21.96 -20.24 11.28
N LEU A 485 -22.53 -19.23 11.94
CA LEU A 485 -21.91 -17.93 12.20
C LEU A 485 -20.59 -18.05 12.96
N GLY A 486 -20.56 -18.92 13.99
CA GLY A 486 -19.36 -19.23 14.75
C GLY A 486 -18.23 -19.80 13.90
N ARG A 487 -18.54 -20.66 12.92
CA ARG A 487 -17.54 -21.21 11.99
C ARG A 487 -17.16 -20.25 10.88
N GLY A 488 -18.12 -19.50 10.33
CA GLY A 488 -17.92 -18.66 9.14
C GLY A 488 -17.36 -17.26 9.40
N ILE A 489 -17.42 -16.74 10.63
CA ILE A 489 -17.04 -15.35 10.93
C ILE A 489 -15.99 -15.26 12.04
N THR A 490 -16.20 -15.94 13.17
CA THR A 490 -15.34 -15.80 14.36
C THR A 490 -13.84 -16.08 14.09
N PRO A 491 -13.45 -17.09 13.30
CA PRO A 491 -12.03 -17.38 13.04
C PRO A 491 -11.29 -16.25 12.33
N TYR A 492 -12.01 -15.37 11.64
CA TYR A 492 -11.46 -14.27 10.86
C TYR A 492 -11.40 -12.95 11.63
N LYS A 493 -11.72 -12.96 12.93
CA LYS A 493 -11.57 -11.79 13.80
C LYS A 493 -10.11 -11.59 14.19
N GLY A 494 -9.61 -10.37 14.01
CA GLY A 494 -8.30 -9.96 14.48
C GLY A 494 -7.30 -9.76 13.36
N CYS A 495 -6.67 -8.59 13.39
CA CYS A 495 -5.67 -8.16 12.44
C CYS A 495 -4.41 -7.64 13.14
N PRO A 496 -3.21 -7.75 12.54
CA PRO A 496 -1.98 -7.22 13.12
C PRO A 496 -2.11 -5.74 13.51
N GLY A 497 -2.07 -5.44 14.81
CA GLY A 497 -2.26 -4.08 15.35
C GLY A 497 -3.69 -3.51 15.25
N LEU A 498 -4.66 -4.30 14.76
CA LEU A 498 -6.06 -3.91 14.55
C LEU A 498 -7.01 -5.03 15.03
N PRO A 499 -7.00 -5.38 16.34
CA PRO A 499 -7.61 -6.61 16.85
C PRO A 499 -9.14 -6.71 16.70
N ASN A 500 -9.81 -5.61 16.38
CA ASN A 500 -11.27 -5.58 16.22
C ASN A 500 -11.72 -5.58 14.75
N LEU A 501 -10.78 -5.58 13.80
CA LEU A 501 -11.10 -5.73 12.38
C LEU A 501 -11.15 -7.19 11.98
N TYR A 502 -11.82 -7.44 10.86
CA TYR A 502 -11.99 -8.76 10.27
C TYR A 502 -11.17 -8.89 8.99
N GLN A 503 -10.67 -10.09 8.76
CA GLN A 503 -10.00 -10.49 7.53
C GLN A 503 -11.03 -10.78 6.43
N VAL A 504 -10.62 -10.71 5.17
CA VAL A 504 -11.46 -11.02 4.00
C VAL A 504 -11.99 -12.46 4.05
N GLY A 505 -11.13 -13.43 4.40
CA GLY A 505 -11.45 -14.85 4.50
C GLY A 505 -11.09 -15.68 3.26
N GLY A 506 -11.44 -16.97 3.28
CA GLY A 506 -11.26 -17.88 2.12
C GLY A 506 -9.82 -18.07 1.64
N GLY A 507 -8.85 -17.95 2.55
CA GLY A 507 -7.41 -18.02 2.24
C GLY A 507 -6.73 -16.65 2.15
N ASP A 508 -7.51 -15.57 2.08
CA ASP A 508 -7.00 -14.21 2.16
C ASP A 508 -7.00 -13.69 3.62
N THR A 509 -5.81 -13.37 4.12
CA THR A 509 -5.58 -12.85 5.49
C THR A 509 -5.57 -11.32 5.54
N ALA A 510 -5.79 -10.66 4.39
CA ALA A 510 -5.92 -9.22 4.27
C ALA A 510 -7.03 -8.68 5.17
N CYS A 511 -6.73 -7.58 5.83
CA CYS A 511 -7.66 -6.92 6.75
C CYS A 511 -8.56 -5.94 6.00
N ASP A 512 -9.87 -6.04 6.22
CA ASP A 512 -10.85 -5.32 5.41
C ASP A 512 -11.90 -4.55 6.25
N LEU A 513 -12.00 -3.25 5.97
CA LEU A 513 -12.96 -2.36 6.62
C LEU A 513 -14.40 -2.71 6.22
N LYS A 514 -14.62 -3.12 4.96
CA LYS A 514 -15.95 -3.45 4.45
C LYS A 514 -16.51 -4.73 5.09
N THR A 515 -15.66 -5.75 5.23
CA THR A 515 -15.96 -6.98 5.97
C THR A 515 -16.26 -6.66 7.43
N THR A 516 -15.41 -5.88 8.09
CA THR A 516 -15.64 -5.45 9.48
C THR A 516 -17.00 -4.76 9.64
N TRP A 517 -17.33 -3.83 8.73
CA TRP A 517 -18.59 -3.10 8.76
C TRP A 517 -19.80 -4.03 8.60
N SER A 518 -19.72 -5.01 7.68
CA SER A 518 -20.79 -5.99 7.47
C SER A 518 -21.02 -6.86 8.72
N VAL A 519 -19.93 -7.35 9.34
CA VAL A 519 -20.00 -8.16 10.56
C VAL A 519 -20.57 -7.38 11.75
N TRP A 520 -20.12 -6.14 11.96
CA TRP A 520 -20.64 -5.29 13.04
C TRP A 520 -22.11 -4.93 12.82
N THR A 521 -22.52 -4.70 11.57
CA THR A 521 -23.92 -4.42 11.25
C THR A 521 -24.80 -5.65 11.47
N LEU A 522 -24.31 -6.84 11.11
CA LEU A 522 -24.98 -8.11 11.40
C LEU A 522 -25.16 -8.31 12.91
N ASP A 523 -24.11 -8.13 13.71
CA ASP A 523 -24.23 -8.28 15.17
C ASP A 523 -25.20 -7.25 15.77
N ARG A 524 -25.24 -6.02 15.24
CA ARG A 524 -26.25 -5.02 15.62
C ARG A 524 -27.67 -5.50 15.30
N GLN A 525 -27.90 -6.08 14.13
CA GLN A 525 -29.19 -6.68 13.74
C GLN A 525 -29.58 -7.87 14.64
N LEU A 526 -28.58 -8.60 15.15
CA LEU A 526 -28.73 -9.67 16.12
C LEU A 526 -28.76 -9.18 17.58
N HIS A 527 -28.88 -7.87 17.82
CA HIS A 527 -28.89 -7.26 19.15
C HIS A 527 -27.67 -7.60 20.02
N GLY A 528 -26.51 -7.79 19.40
CA GLY A 528 -25.24 -8.10 20.07
C GLY A 528 -25.12 -9.57 20.50
N ALA A 529 -25.96 -10.47 19.98
CA ALA A 529 -25.96 -11.87 20.38
C ALA A 529 -24.63 -12.60 20.10
N MET A 530 -23.80 -12.10 19.19
CA MET A 530 -22.49 -12.68 18.87
C MET A 530 -21.32 -11.95 19.55
N GLY A 531 -21.53 -10.74 20.07
CA GLY A 531 -20.49 -9.96 20.76
C GLY A 531 -19.34 -9.51 19.84
N TRP A 532 -19.64 -9.28 18.56
CA TRP A 532 -18.67 -8.84 17.56
C TRP A 532 -18.55 -7.32 17.48
N LEU A 533 -19.65 -6.60 17.71
CA LEU A 533 -19.65 -5.14 17.82
C LEU A 533 -18.96 -4.72 19.15
N PRO A 534 -18.01 -3.77 19.13
CA PRO A 534 -17.35 -3.31 20.35
C PRO A 534 -18.33 -2.72 21.39
N ALA A 535 -18.05 -2.96 22.67
CA ALA A 535 -18.86 -2.44 23.77
C ALA A 535 -18.75 -0.90 23.87
N GLY A 536 -19.91 -0.23 23.95
CA GLY A 536 -20.04 1.23 23.97
C GLY A 536 -21.42 1.75 23.56
N THR A 537 -22.26 0.87 23.01
CA THR A 537 -23.60 1.20 22.52
C THR A 537 -24.60 1.39 23.66
N PRO A 538 -25.40 2.46 23.71
CA PRO A 538 -26.68 2.43 24.40
C PRO A 538 -27.49 1.30 23.78
N ARG A 539 -27.90 0.30 24.57
CA ARG A 539 -28.97 -0.61 24.16
C ARG A 539 -30.18 0.27 23.94
N ASN A 540 -30.60 0.48 22.69
CA ASN A 540 -31.87 1.14 22.43
C ASN A 540 -32.93 0.40 23.26
N GLY A 541 -33.55 1.15 24.16
CA GLY A 541 -34.60 0.66 25.03
C GLY A 541 -35.73 0.08 24.22
N LYS A 542 -36.38 -0.91 24.84
CA LYS A 542 -37.60 -1.62 24.44
C LYS A 542 -38.48 -0.94 23.40
#